data_AF-A0A2D1IQV4-F1
#
_entry.id   AF-A0A2D1IQV4-F1
#
_cell.length_a   1.000
_cell.length_b   1.000
_cell.length_c   1.000
_cell.angle_alpha   90.00
_cell.angle_beta   90.00
_cell.angle_gamma   90.00
#
_symmetry.space_group_name_H-M   'P 1'
#
loop_
_entity.id
_entity.type
_entity.pdbx_description
1 polymer ?
#
loop_
_entity_poly.entity_id
_entity_poly.type
_entity_poly.pdbx_seq_one_letter_code
_entity_poly.pdbx_strand_id
1 'polypeptide(L)'
;MQHYLEFDAFDNPMQLSKVGNWVITFISAADDDHIQLAITYVLPRQISDALQPRRVLIEKTFHEHQWLIQTIECFDSQSNQEVQIAPSDELGQQTLQQILEEFGRYDVNVTLKSF
;
A
#
# COMPACT_ATOMS: atom_id res chain seq x y z
N MET A 1 0.55 15.61 6.98
CA MET A 1 -0.81 15.06 6.82
C MET A 1 -0.66 13.56 6.77
N GLN A 2 -1.47 12.82 7.52
CA GLN A 2 -1.40 11.36 7.51
C GLN A 2 -2.40 10.82 6.50
N HIS A 3 -2.03 9.74 5.82
CA HIS A 3 -2.88 9.11 4.81
C HIS A 3 -3.27 7.70 5.26
N TYR A 4 -4.49 7.30 4.95
CA TYR A 4 -5.07 6.04 5.38
C TYR A 4 -5.76 5.32 4.22
N LEU A 5 -5.67 4.00 4.21
CA LEU A 5 -6.55 3.15 3.43
C LEU A 5 -7.71 2.72 4.33
N GLU A 6 -8.94 3.08 3.94
CA GLU A 6 -10.16 2.66 4.60
C GLU A 6 -10.83 1.57 3.75
N PHE A 7 -10.79 0.33 4.25
CA PHE A 7 -11.34 -0.86 3.61
C PHE A 7 -12.80 -1.06 4.04
N ASP A 8 -13.64 -1.62 3.18
CA ASP A 8 -14.97 -2.11 3.59
C ASP A 8 -14.84 -3.25 4.63
N ALA A 9 -15.90 -3.47 5.41
CA ALA A 9 -15.99 -4.50 6.44
C ALA A 9 -15.71 -5.92 5.93
N PHE A 10 -16.00 -6.20 4.66
CA PHE A 10 -15.74 -7.49 4.03
C PHE A 10 -14.36 -7.59 3.37
N ASP A 11 -13.63 -6.47 3.27
CA ASP A 11 -12.36 -6.36 2.54
C ASP A 11 -11.17 -6.17 3.48
N ASN A 12 -11.23 -6.74 4.68
CA ASN A 12 -10.15 -6.61 5.66
C ASN A 12 -8.81 -7.10 5.04
N PRO A 13 -7.78 -6.24 4.98
CA PRO A 13 -6.55 -6.58 4.26
C PRO A 13 -5.76 -7.73 4.89
N MET A 14 -6.01 -8.09 6.15
CA MET A 14 -5.43 -9.28 6.77
C MET A 14 -5.95 -10.59 6.17
N GLN A 15 -7.13 -10.56 5.53
CA GLN A 15 -7.77 -11.72 4.90
C GLN A 15 -7.50 -11.76 3.40
N LEU A 16 -7.05 -10.64 2.81
CA LEU A 16 -6.65 -10.54 1.43
C LEU A 16 -5.21 -11.06 1.29
N SER A 17 -5.02 -12.18 0.60
CA SER A 17 -3.67 -12.68 0.29
C SER A 17 -3.14 -12.09 -1.02
N LYS A 18 -4.03 -11.83 -1.98
CA LYS A 18 -3.72 -11.30 -3.30
C LYS A 18 -4.94 -10.62 -3.90
N VAL A 19 -4.76 -9.46 -4.53
CA VAL A 19 -5.78 -8.73 -5.29
C VAL A 19 -5.17 -8.35 -6.63
N GLY A 20 -5.62 -8.99 -7.71
CA GLY A 20 -5.02 -8.81 -9.03
C GLY A 20 -3.51 -9.11 -9.05
N ASN A 21 -2.71 -8.08 -9.31
CA ASN A 21 -1.24 -8.16 -9.35
C ASN A 21 -0.58 -7.69 -8.05
N TRP A 22 -1.35 -7.45 -6.99
CA TRP A 22 -0.84 -7.09 -5.67
C TRP A 22 -0.91 -8.28 -4.72
N VAL A 23 0.18 -8.53 -4.00
CA VAL A 23 0.24 -9.51 -2.92
C VAL A 23 0.30 -8.76 -1.60
N ILE A 24 -0.49 -9.21 -0.62
CA ILE A 24 -0.56 -8.58 0.69
C ILE A 24 0.01 -9.56 1.71
N THR A 25 1.05 -9.14 2.43
CA THR A 25 1.76 -10.00 3.39
C THR A 25 1.99 -9.30 4.71
N PHE A 26 2.00 -10.06 5.79
CA PHE A 26 2.44 -9.60 7.11
C PHE A 26 3.94 -9.27 7.11
N ILE A 27 4.29 -8.12 7.69
CA ILE A 27 5.69 -7.69 7.91
C ILE A 27 6.14 -8.07 9.32
N SER A 28 5.25 -7.92 10.30
CA SER A 28 5.40 -8.36 11.70
C SER A 28 4.54 -9.59 11.97
N ALA A 29 4.84 -10.32 13.04
CA ALA A 29 4.01 -11.45 13.45
C ALA A 29 2.61 -10.95 13.85
N ALA A 30 1.56 -11.73 13.55
CA ALA A 30 0.17 -11.34 13.82
C ALA A 30 -0.18 -11.18 15.31
N ASP A 31 0.70 -11.63 16.21
CA ASP A 31 0.56 -11.54 17.67
C ASP A 31 1.17 -10.25 18.27
N ASP A 32 1.73 -9.35 17.45
CA ASP A 32 2.18 -8.03 17.90
C ASP A 32 1.01 -7.05 18.03
N ASP A 33 1.09 -6.13 19.00
CA ASP A 33 0.16 -4.99 19.16
C ASP A 33 0.14 -4.06 17.92
N HIS A 34 1.14 -4.21 17.04
CA HIS A 34 1.35 -3.44 15.82
C HIS A 34 1.37 -4.35 14.58
N ILE A 35 0.17 -4.64 14.05
CA ILE A 35 0.05 -5.42 12.82
C ILE A 35 0.41 -4.53 11.62
N GLN A 36 1.45 -4.94 10.89
CA GLN A 36 1.89 -4.28 9.66
C GLN A 36 1.76 -5.19 8.45
N LEU A 37 1.27 -4.63 7.35
CA LEU A 37 1.12 -5.31 6.07
C LEU A 37 1.92 -4.58 4.99
N ALA A 38 2.47 -5.36 4.06
CA ALA A 38 3.05 -4.87 2.81
C ALA A 38 2.12 -5.22 1.66
N ILE A 39 1.67 -4.20 0.91
CA ILE A 39 0.96 -4.37 -0.36
C ILE A 39 1.99 -4.26 -1.49
N THR A 40 2.44 -5.41 -2.00
CA THR A 40 3.56 -5.50 -2.95
C THR A 40 3.07 -5.79 -4.35
N TYR A 41 3.56 -5.04 -5.34
CA TYR A 41 3.22 -5.28 -6.72
C TYR A 41 4.10 -6.39 -7.32
N VAL A 42 3.47 -7.40 -7.94
CA VAL A 42 4.16 -8.62 -8.42
C VAL A 42 4.99 -8.37 -9.67
N LEU A 43 4.54 -7.48 -10.55
CA LEU A 43 5.24 -7.16 -11.79
C LEU A 43 5.91 -5.80 -11.64
N PRO A 44 7.21 -5.59 -11.90
CA PRO A 44 7.74 -4.23 -11.87
C PRO A 44 7.01 -3.35 -12.90
N ARG A 45 6.35 -2.29 -12.44
CA ARG A 45 5.76 -1.26 -13.30
C ARG A 45 6.69 -0.06 -13.34
N GLN A 46 7.02 0.38 -14.55
CA GLN A 46 7.64 1.69 -14.76
C GLN A 46 6.54 2.75 -14.69
N ILE A 47 6.33 3.29 -13.50
CA ILE A 47 5.45 4.45 -13.28
C ILE A 47 6.24 5.75 -13.50
N SER A 48 7.53 5.73 -13.18
CA SER A 48 8.50 6.80 -13.49
C SER A 48 9.75 6.19 -14.14
N ASP A 49 10.46 7.00 -14.92
CA ASP A 49 11.71 6.64 -15.59
C ASP A 49 12.81 6.22 -14.59
N ALA A 50 12.79 6.83 -13.39
CA ALA A 50 13.80 6.61 -12.35
C ALA A 50 13.27 5.81 -11.17
N LEU A 51 12.09 6.17 -10.64
CA LEU A 51 11.52 5.60 -9.43
C LEU A 51 10.43 4.59 -9.76
N GLN A 52 10.59 3.37 -9.26
CA GLN A 52 9.63 2.28 -9.49
C GLN A 52 9.01 1.88 -8.15
N PRO A 53 7.75 2.23 -7.88
CA PRO A 53 7.04 1.77 -6.68
C PRO A 53 7.00 0.24 -6.61
N ARG A 54 7.33 -0.30 -5.44
CA ARG A 54 7.44 -1.74 -5.17
C ARG A 54 6.38 -2.22 -4.20
N ARG A 55 6.29 -1.54 -3.05
CA ARG A 55 5.32 -1.89 -2.01
C ARG A 55 4.86 -0.68 -1.21
N VAL A 56 3.63 -0.74 -0.74
CA VAL A 56 3.07 0.21 0.22
C VAL A 56 3.02 -0.47 1.59
N LEU A 57 3.58 0.18 2.61
CA LEU A 57 3.53 -0.33 3.98
C LEU A 57 2.37 0.32 4.71
N ILE A 58 1.51 -0.51 5.30
CA ILE A 58 0.36 -0.06 6.08
C ILE A 58 0.37 -0.68 7.48
N GLU A 59 -0.15 0.05 8.45
CA GLU A 59 -0.27 -0.38 9.85
C GLU A 59 -1.71 -0.32 10.31
N LYS A 60 -2.13 -1.34 11.06
CA LYS A 60 -3.45 -1.40 11.66
C LYS A 60 -3.62 -0.28 12.67
N THR A 61 -4.72 0.46 12.58
CA THR A 61 -5.06 1.49 13.57
C THR A 61 -6.04 0.95 14.61
N PHE A 62 -6.43 1.80 15.56
CA PHE A 62 -7.50 1.50 16.51
C PHE A 62 -8.89 1.45 15.84
N HIS A 63 -9.04 2.04 14.65
CA HIS A 63 -10.25 1.95 13.84
C HIS A 63 -10.18 0.72 12.95
N GLU A 64 -11.14 -0.19 13.11
CA GLU A 64 -11.14 -1.53 12.48
C GLU A 64 -10.89 -1.53 10.97
N HIS A 65 -11.43 -0.54 10.28
CA HIS A 65 -11.41 -0.43 8.82
C HIS A 65 -10.29 0.47 8.30
N GLN A 66 -9.58 1.19 9.17
CA GLN A 66 -8.59 2.18 8.77
C GLN A 66 -7.17 1.68 9.01
N TRP A 67 -6.36 1.80 7.97
CA TRP A 67 -4.96 1.39 7.97
C TRP A 67 -4.10 2.60 7.63
N LEU A 68 -3.20 2.96 8.53
CA LEU A 68 -2.29 4.08 8.35
C LEU A 68 -1.23 3.71 7.33
N ILE A 69 -1.05 4.55 6.30
CA ILE A 69 0.01 4.38 5.31
C ILE A 69 1.30 4.93 5.90
N GLN A 70 2.26 4.05 6.16
CA GLN A 70 3.55 4.41 6.76
C GLN A 70 4.49 5.00 5.73
N THR A 71 4.71 4.28 4.63
CA THR A 71 5.62 4.68 3.57
C THR A 71 5.32 3.91 2.28
N ILE A 72 5.86 4.41 1.18
CA ILE A 72 5.87 3.73 -0.11
C ILE A 72 7.33 3.47 -0.44
N GLU A 73 7.68 2.21 -0.64
CA GLU A 73 9.02 1.82 -1.03
C GLU A 73 9.12 1.72 -2.54
N CYS A 74 10.17 2.34 -3.06
CA CYS A 74 10.48 2.43 -4.47
C CYS A 74 11.89 1.89 -4.73
N PHE A 75 12.10 1.33 -5.90
CA PHE A 75 13.44 1.11 -6.43
C PHE A 75 13.86 2.32 -7.27
N ASP A 76 14.97 2.95 -6.93
CA ASP A 76 15.57 4.04 -7.69
C ASP A 76 16.65 3.49 -8.62
N SER A 77 16.42 3.58 -9.93
CA SER A 77 17.36 3.10 -10.94
C SER A 77 18.59 3.99 -11.12
N GLN A 78 18.56 5.25 -10.67
CA GLN A 78 19.69 6.18 -10.76
C GLN A 78 20.75 5.87 -9.69
N SER A 79 20.30 5.65 -8.46
CA SER A 79 21.16 5.28 -7.33
C SER A 79 21.33 3.76 -7.18
N ASN A 80 20.52 2.96 -7.87
CA ASN A 80 20.46 1.50 -7.79
C ASN A 80 20.19 1.00 -6.36
N GLN A 81 19.28 1.68 -5.66
CA GLN A 81 18.95 1.44 -4.26
C GLN A 81 17.44 1.47 -4.02
N GLU A 82 17.01 0.89 -2.90
CA GLU A 82 15.65 1.07 -2.39
C GLU A 82 15.58 2.40 -1.65
N VAL A 83 14.55 3.18 -1.98
CA VAL A 83 14.26 4.48 -1.37
C VAL A 83 12.82 4.50 -0.89
N GLN A 84 12.56 5.35 0.10
CA GLN A 84 11.22 5.56 0.64
C GLN A 84 10.71 6.92 0.20
N ILE A 85 9.47 6.96 -0.26
CA ILE A 85 8.76 8.19 -0.58
C ILE A 85 7.56 8.35 0.36
N ALA A 86 7.15 9.58 0.58
CA ALA A 86 6.00 9.88 1.40
C ALA A 86 4.71 9.59 0.63
N PRO A 87 3.62 9.15 1.30
CA PRO A 87 2.32 8.98 0.65
C PRO A 87 1.80 10.29 0.03
N SER A 88 2.21 11.45 0.57
CA SER A 88 1.84 12.77 0.07
C SER A 88 2.59 13.20 -1.19
N ASP A 89 3.67 12.51 -1.57
CA ASP A 89 4.43 12.83 -2.78
C ASP A 89 3.60 12.55 -4.04
N GLU A 90 3.85 13.25 -5.14
CA GLU A 90 3.09 13.09 -6.38
C GLU A 90 3.10 11.65 -6.88
N LEU A 91 4.28 11.03 -6.94
CA LEU A 91 4.43 9.61 -7.30
C LEU A 91 3.74 8.69 -6.27
N GLY A 92 3.75 9.08 -4.99
CA GLY A 92 3.08 8.35 -3.93
C GLY A 92 1.56 8.33 -4.14
N GLN A 93 0.95 9.50 -4.36
CA GLN A 93 -0.48 9.64 -4.67
C GLN A 93 -0.88 8.88 -5.93
N GLN A 94 -0.07 8.94 -7.00
CA GLN A 94 -0.30 8.18 -8.22
C GLN A 94 -0.28 6.66 -7.97
N THR A 95 0.69 6.19 -7.17
CA THR A 95 0.79 4.77 -6.79
C THR A 95 -0.45 4.33 -6.03
N LEU A 96 -0.89 5.12 -5.04
CA LEU A 96 -2.07 4.81 -4.24
C LEU A 96 -3.34 4.79 -5.11
N GLN A 97 -3.51 5.76 -6.00
CA GLN A 97 -4.66 5.79 -6.91
C GLN A 97 -4.71 4.55 -7.82
N GLN A 98 -3.58 4.08 -8.33
CA GLN A 98 -3.53 2.85 -9.13
C GLN A 98 -3.91 1.60 -8.31
N ILE A 99 -3.50 1.54 -7.04
CA ILE A 99 -3.93 0.46 -6.14
C ILE A 99 -5.46 0.47 -5.99
N LEU A 100 -6.06 1.63 -5.70
CA LEU A 100 -7.52 1.76 -5.54
C LEU A 100 -8.26 1.34 -6.81
N GLU A 101 -7.81 1.81 -7.97
CA GLU A 101 -8.41 1.47 -9.26
C GLU A 101 -8.30 -0.01 -9.59
N GLU A 102 -7.18 -0.65 -9.25
CA GLU A 102 -7.03 -2.09 -9.44
C GLU A 102 -7.87 -2.88 -8.48
N PHE A 103 -7.89 -2.52 -7.20
CA PHE A 103 -8.67 -3.21 -6.18
C PHE A 103 -10.16 -3.18 -6.53
N GLY A 104 -10.66 -2.02 -7.00
CA GLY A 104 -12.04 -1.88 -7.47
C GLY A 104 -12.39 -2.78 -8.67
N ARG A 105 -11.43 -3.22 -9.50
CA ARG A 105 -11.69 -4.19 -10.59
C ARG A 105 -11.91 -5.62 -10.09
N TYR A 106 -11.55 -5.90 -8.84
CA TYR A 106 -11.73 -7.19 -8.17
C TYR A 106 -12.73 -7.10 -7.03
N ASP A 107 -13.61 -6.09 -7.06
CA ASP A 107 -14.65 -5.83 -6.05
C ASP A 107 -14.12 -5.61 -4.62
N VAL A 108 -12.84 -5.24 -4.48
CA VAL A 108 -12.24 -4.85 -3.19
C VAL A 108 -12.42 -3.35 -3.01
N ASN A 109 -13.29 -2.96 -2.08
CA ASN A 109 -13.67 -1.57 -1.85
C ASN A 109 -12.75 -0.91 -0.83
N VAL A 110 -11.92 0.03 -1.33
CA VAL A 110 -10.99 0.80 -0.52
C VAL A 110 -11.07 2.27 -0.89
N THR A 111 -10.97 3.14 0.11
CA THR A 111 -10.87 4.59 -0.11
C THR A 111 -9.62 5.16 0.54
N LEU A 112 -9.02 6.17 -0.09
CA LEU A 112 -7.92 6.93 0.48
C LEU A 112 -8.47 8.09 1.31
N LYS A 113 -8.07 8.17 2.59
CA LYS A 113 -8.38 9.28 3.49
C LYS A 113 -7.11 10.04 3.85
N SER A 114 -7.28 11.32 4.18
CA SER A 114 -6.19 12.19 4.64
C SER A 114 -6.69 13.02 5.81
N PHE A 115 -5.94 13.03 6.92
CA PHE A 115 -6.24 13.81 8.12
C PHE A 115 -5.01 14.62 8.58
#